data_AF-A0A7J6G2Y6-F1
#
_entry.id   AF-A0A7J6G2Y6-F1
#
_cell.length_a   1.000
_cell.length_b   1.000
_cell.length_c   1.000
_cell.angle_alpha   90.00
_cell.angle_beta   90.00
_cell.angle_gamma   90.00
#
_symmetry.space_group_name_H-M   'P 1'
#
loop_
_entity.id
_entity.type
_entity.pdbx_description
1 polymer ?
#
loop_
_entity_poly.entity_id
_entity_poly.type
_entity_poly.pdbx_seq_one_letter_code
_entity_poly.pdbx_strand_id
1 'polypeptide(L)'
;MQKLYNLGGRKFVLTGVFPLGNYPLVKLNMPNCDFCVTLLNQAAQLFNTNLASMVAQLRTLMPGSHFVIINTYNILNQILSDPAPEVSK
;
A
#
# COMPACT_ATOMS: atom_id res chain seq x y z
N MET A 1 -0.47 -0.59 -16.65
CA MET A 1 0.14 -1.94 -16.72
C MET A 1 0.10 -2.53 -18.12
N GLN A 2 -1.07 -2.62 -18.77
CA GLN A 2 -1.20 -3.18 -20.13
C GLN A 2 -0.22 -2.59 -21.16
N LYS A 3 -0.02 -1.27 -21.16
CA LYS A 3 0.95 -0.61 -22.06
C LYS A 3 2.37 -1.15 -21.88
N LEU A 4 2.84 -1.30 -20.63
CA LEU A 4 4.17 -1.85 -20.33
C LEU A 4 4.28 -3.32 -20.73
N TYR A 5 3.21 -4.11 -20.56
CA TYR A 5 3.17 -5.49 -21.01
C TYR A 5 3.27 -5.62 -22.54
N ASN A 6 2.56 -4.76 -23.27
CA ASN A 6 2.63 -4.70 -24.74
C ASN A 6 4.03 -4.30 -25.24
N LEU A 7 4.79 -3.57 -24.43
CA LEU A 7 6.20 -3.22 -24.69
C LEU A 7 7.20 -4.29 -24.22
N GLY A 8 6.74 -5.45 -23.74
CA GLY A 8 7.60 -6.55 -23.29
C GLY A 8 7.82 -6.63 -21.78
N GLY A 9 7.19 -5.78 -20.97
CA GLY A 9 7.22 -5.88 -19.51
C GLY A 9 6.62 -7.20 -19.02
N ARG A 10 7.36 -7.93 -18.17
CA ARG A 10 6.92 -9.22 -17.60
C ARG A 10 7.02 -9.32 -16.08
N LYS A 11 7.57 -8.31 -15.41
CA LYS A 11 7.72 -8.27 -13.95
C LYS A 11 7.20 -6.94 -13.44
N PHE A 12 6.28 -7.00 -12.49
CA PHE A 12 5.61 -5.83 -11.93
C PHE A 12 5.62 -5.92 -10.41
N VAL A 13 6.20 -4.90 -9.78
CA VAL A 13 6.15 -4.71 -8.33
C VAL A 13 5.18 -3.56 -8.07
N LEU A 14 4.17 -3.83 -7.26
CA LEU A 14 3.13 -2.88 -6.89
C LEU A 14 3.16 -2.69 -5.37
N THR A 15 3.18 -1.46 -4.91
CA THR A 15 3.16 -1.15 -3.48
C THR A 15 1.73 -0.87 -3.04
N GLY A 16 1.28 -1.55 -1.99
CA GLY A 16 0.07 -1.15 -1.28
C GLY A 16 0.23 0.24 -0.67
N VAL A 17 -0.88 0.93 -0.46
CA VAL A 17 -0.95 2.19 0.27
C VAL A 17 -0.79 1.90 1.76
N PHE A 18 0.04 2.70 2.41
CA PHE A 18 0.28 2.61 3.85
C PHE A 18 -0.91 3.16 4.66
N PRO A 19 -0.91 3.04 6.00
CA PRO A 19 -1.97 3.62 6.83
C PRO A 19 -1.90 5.15 6.78
N LEU A 20 -2.64 5.75 5.84
CA LEU A 20 -2.59 7.18 5.54
C LEU A 20 -2.92 8.05 6.76
N GLY A 21 -3.87 7.61 7.59
CA GLY A 21 -4.28 8.33 8.80
C GLY A 21 -3.16 8.43 9.85
N ASN A 22 -2.20 7.51 9.82
CA ASN A 22 -1.06 7.49 10.75
C ASN A 22 0.11 8.34 10.26
N TYR A 23 -0.03 9.00 9.10
CA TYR A 23 1.00 9.88 8.58
C TYR A 23 1.11 11.14 9.45
N PRO A 24 2.31 11.53 9.93
CA PRO A 24 2.45 12.68 10.83
C PRO A 24 1.83 13.97 10.29
N LEU A 25 1.87 14.20 8.97
CA LEU A 25 1.27 15.39 8.38
C LEU A 25 -0.27 15.40 8.45
N VAL A 26 -0.94 14.26 8.59
CA VAL A 26 -2.40 14.24 8.81
C VAL A 26 -2.71 14.83 10.17
N LYS A 27 -1.99 14.43 11.22
CA LYS A 27 -2.20 14.99 12.56
C LYS A 27 -1.80 16.47 12.66
N LEU A 28 -0.76 16.88 11.93
CA LEU A 28 -0.34 18.29 11.86
C LEU A 28 -1.39 19.17 11.16
N ASN A 29 -1.93 18.72 10.02
CA ASN A 29 -2.87 19.51 9.23
C ASN A 29 -4.33 19.36 9.67
N MET A 30 -4.67 18.31 10.42
CA MET A 30 -6.02 18.00 10.89
C MET A 30 -6.03 17.61 12.39
N PRO A 31 -5.60 18.51 13.30
CA PRO A 31 -5.27 18.18 14.69
C PRO A 31 -6.44 17.66 15.54
N ASN A 32 -7.68 17.89 15.13
CA ASN A 32 -8.89 17.49 15.89
C ASN A 32 -9.83 16.58 15.08
N CYS A 33 -9.33 15.90 14.06
CA CYS A 33 -10.16 15.03 13.22
C CYS A 33 -9.79 13.55 13.39
N ASP A 34 -10.15 12.96 14.53
CA ASP A 34 -9.97 11.52 14.76
C ASP A 34 -10.73 10.67 13.74
N PHE A 35 -11.89 11.16 13.29
CA PHE A 35 -12.63 10.55 12.20
C PHE A 35 -11.84 10.55 10.88
N CYS A 36 -11.06 11.61 10.58
CA CYS A 36 -10.25 11.67 9.36
C CYS A 36 -9.17 10.58 9.36
N VAL A 37 -8.54 10.31 10.50
CA VAL A 37 -7.55 9.23 10.64
C VAL A 37 -8.19 7.88 10.26
N THR A 38 -9.35 7.59 10.83
CA THR A 38 -10.10 6.35 10.52
C THR A 38 -10.50 6.29 9.06
N LEU A 39 -11.06 7.38 8.52
CA LEU A 39 -11.53 7.46 7.13
C LEU A 39 -10.39 7.24 6.14
N LEU A 40 -9.24 7.88 6.36
CA LEU A 40 -8.06 7.74 5.50
C LEU A 40 -7.48 6.32 5.54
N ASN A 41 -7.47 5.69 6.71
CA ASN A 41 -7.04 4.29 6.84
C ASN A 41 -8.02 3.32 6.15
N GLN A 42 -9.33 3.55 6.27
CA GLN A 42 -10.35 2.76 5.55
C GLN A 42 -10.21 2.93 4.03
N ALA A 43 -9.99 4.15 3.55
CA ALA A 43 -9.73 4.40 2.14
C ALA A 43 -8.48 3.67 1.63
N ALA A 44 -7.39 3.69 2.41
CA ALA A 44 -6.17 2.95 2.09
C ALA A 44 -6.41 1.43 2.03
N GLN A 45 -7.16 0.87 2.98
CA GLN A 45 -7.51 -0.55 2.99
C GLN A 45 -8.39 -0.93 1.80
N LEU A 46 -9.39 -0.12 1.46
CA LEU A 46 -10.24 -0.34 0.29
C LEU A 46 -9.42 -0.33 -1.00
N PHE A 47 -8.51 0.63 -1.15
CA PHE A 47 -7.59 0.67 -2.29
C PHE A 47 -6.74 -0.61 -2.36
N ASN A 48 -6.16 -1.06 -1.24
CA ASN A 48 -5.32 -2.26 -1.19
C ASN A 48 -6.09 -3.53 -1.55
N THR A 49 -7.34 -3.67 -1.10
CA THR A 49 -8.24 -4.77 -1.48
C THR A 49 -8.51 -4.76 -2.98
N ASN A 50 -8.83 -3.58 -3.54
CA ASN A 50 -9.08 -3.44 -4.98
C ASN A 50 -7.81 -3.66 -5.82
N LEU A 51 -6.64 -3.25 -5.33
CA LEU A 51 -5.34 -3.53 -5.94
C LEU A 51 -5.10 -5.03 -6.05
N ALA A 52 -5.35 -5.79 -4.97
CA ALA A 52 -5.20 -7.24 -4.97
C ALA A 52 -6.17 -7.91 -5.97
N SER A 53 -7.43 -7.47 -5.99
CA SER A 53 -8.43 -7.96 -6.95
C SER A 53 -8.02 -7.66 -8.40
N MET A 54 -7.58 -6.44 -8.69
CA MET A 54 -7.08 -6.06 -10.02
C MET A 54 -5.87 -6.92 -10.42
N VAL A 55 -4.91 -7.15 -9.52
CA VAL A 55 -3.75 -8.00 -9.81
C VAL A 55 -4.15 -9.44 -10.10
N ALA A 56 -5.15 -9.97 -9.40
CA ALA A 56 -5.69 -11.30 -9.68
C ALA A 56 -6.25 -11.40 -11.11
N GLN A 57 -6.99 -10.39 -11.56
CA GLN A 57 -7.48 -10.32 -12.95
C GLN A 57 -6.34 -10.14 -13.96
N LEU A 58 -5.36 -9.29 -13.65
CA LEU A 58 -4.25 -9.02 -14.57
C LEU A 58 -3.36 -10.25 -14.80
N ARG A 59 -3.23 -11.14 -13.80
CA ARG A 59 -2.51 -12.41 -13.96
C ARG A 59 -3.14 -13.32 -15.01
N THR A 60 -4.48 -13.25 -15.20
CA THR A 60 -5.17 -14.04 -16.24
C THR A 60 -5.09 -13.36 -17.60
N LEU A 61 -5.17 -12.02 -17.63
CA LEU A 61 -5.16 -11.23 -18.87
C LEU A 61 -3.76 -11.04 -19.49
N MET A 62 -2.69 -11.16 -18.71
CA MET A 62 -1.31 -10.98 -19.17
C MET A 62 -0.49 -12.24 -18.90
N PRO A 63 -0.70 -13.33 -19.65
CA PRO A 63 0.03 -14.58 -19.46
C PRO A 63 1.54 -14.37 -19.57
N GLY A 64 2.31 -15.11 -18.76
CA GLY A 64 3.78 -14.98 -18.69
C GLY A 64 4.29 -13.76 -17.92
N SER A 65 3.41 -12.93 -17.35
CA SER A 65 3.79 -11.86 -16.44
C SER A 65 3.76 -12.29 -14.97
N HIS A 66 4.59 -11.65 -14.16
CA HIS A 66 4.72 -11.86 -12.72
C HIS A 66 4.39 -10.58 -11.97
N PHE A 67 3.45 -10.69 -11.03
CA PHE A 67 3.03 -9.59 -10.16
C PHE A 67 3.34 -9.88 -8.72
N VAL A 68 3.98 -8.93 -8.04
CA VAL A 68 4.21 -8.93 -6.59
C VAL A 68 3.57 -7.68 -6.01
N ILE A 69 2.79 -7.84 -4.93
CA ILE A 69 2.29 -6.73 -4.13
C ILE A 69 3.12 -6.66 -2.85
N ILE A 70 3.72 -5.51 -2.58
CA ILE A 70 4.33 -5.20 -1.29
C ILE A 70 3.22 -4.74 -0.37
N ASN A 71 2.98 -5.49 0.72
CA ASN A 71 1.99 -5.13 1.73
C ASN A 71 2.55 -4.05 2.67
N THR A 72 2.71 -2.84 2.12
CA THR A 72 3.24 -1.68 2.83
C THR A 72 2.42 -1.34 4.07
N TYR A 73 1.09 -1.57 4.02
CA TYR A 73 0.20 -1.33 5.15
C TYR A 73 0.60 -2.15 6.37
N ASN A 74 0.80 -3.45 6.20
CA ASN A 74 1.20 -4.32 7.29
C ASN A 74 2.65 -4.04 7.76
N ILE A 75 3.58 -3.85 6.82
CA ILE A 75 4.98 -3.55 7.15
C ILE A 75 5.07 -2.31 8.04
N LEU A 76 4.39 -1.22 7.67
CA LEU A 76 4.44 0.01 8.47
C LEU A 76 3.66 -0.10 9.77
N ASN A 77 2.54 -0.83 9.81
CA ASN A 77 1.86 -1.11 11.07
C ASN A 77 2.76 -1.86 12.04
N GLN A 78 3.49 -2.88 11.57
CA GLN A 78 4.43 -3.64 12.41
C GLN A 78 5.54 -2.74 12.96
N ILE A 79 6.15 -1.91 12.10
CA ILE A 79 7.20 -0.96 12.52
C ILE A 79 6.67 0.03 13.57
N LEU A 80 5.41 0.48 13.43
CA LEU A 80 4.80 1.41 14.36
C LEU A 80 4.37 0.75 15.68
N SER A 81 3.96 -0.53 15.64
CA SER A 81 3.53 -1.27 16.84
C SER A 81 4.68 -1.88 17.64
N ASP A 82 5.77 -2.24 16.95
CA ASP A 82 6.96 -2.87 17.54
C ASP A 82 8.22 -2.26 16.88
N PRO A 83 8.56 -1.01 17.25
CA PRO A 83 9.76 -0.37 16.73
C PRO A 83 10.99 -1.12 17.26
N ALA A 84 11.94 -1.40 16.36
CA ALA A 84 13.24 -1.88 16.79
C ALA A 84 13.85 -0.92 17.82
N PRO A 85 14.56 -1.41 18.85
CA PRO A 85 15.18 -0.55 19.84
C PRO A 85 16.07 0.48 19.14
N GLU A 86 15.96 1.74 19.57
CA GLU A 86 16.84 2.80 19.09
C GLU A 86 18.29 2.38 19.31
N VAL A 87 19.06 2.25 18.22
CA VAL A 87 20.51 2.11 18.32
C VAL A 87 21.03 3.49 18.71
N SER A 88 21.18 3.70 20.02
CA SER A 88 21.81 4.89 20.57
C SER A 88 23.20 5.02 19.95
N LYS A 89 23.40 6.08 19.16
CA LYS A 89 24.74 6.56 18.81
C LYS A 89 25.30 7.39 19.94
#